data_AF-A0A960F1J8-F1
#
_entry.id   AF-A0A960F1J8-F1
#
_cell.length_a   1.000
_cell.length_b   1.000
_cell.length_c   1.000
_cell.angle_alpha   90.00
_cell.angle_beta   90.00
_cell.angle_gamma   90.00
#
_symmetry.space_group_name_H-M   'P 1'
#
loop_
_entity.id
_entity.type
_entity.pdbx_description
1 polymer ?
#
loop_
_entity_poly.entity_id
_entity_poly.type
_entity_poly.pdbx_seq_one_letter_code
_entity_poly.pdbx_strand_id
1 'polypeptide(L)'
;MTPIFALSDRAITEMAALDPLLATFGGVPGHDAEMTDLSPDGEEARAAQQRALLAEIRALEPTNEDDRIAKGYIEERLEATGMRHDLGEWMVGLNAIAAPACDVRAVFDLMDRDGEQAWANIAARLRDLPATMEGLTRTYELGRSRGIVAAARQVHAAADQAATWAGDRWFDSLVAEAEAAALPAALVADIRSGAEGANTAFDRFAQYLRGTYLPDATPTDGCGPERYRVAVREFLGADLDPQEMYDWAWADFHSLRDDIRRTCAEILPGASFAEVIHLLDTDPARAVHGVDAYQAWLQDLTDEALARSKAHFEIPPQIDRCEARIPPEGSGAAAYYTGPSEDFSRPGRTWYPALGRTMFPKWGDVTTCYHESVPGHHLQIAYAKLQAGSLSRMQRNGFISGHGEGWAL
;
A
#
# COMPACT_ATOMS: atom_id res chain seq x y z
N MET A 1 0.38 -0.85 31.38
CA MET A 1 -0.31 -1.19 30.13
C MET A 1 -1.66 -1.78 30.50
N THR A 2 -2.75 -1.28 29.93
CA THR A 2 -4.12 -1.77 30.18
C THR A 2 -4.35 -3.11 29.48
N PRO A 3 -5.39 -3.88 29.83
CA PRO A 3 -5.71 -5.13 29.14
C PRO A 3 -5.93 -4.97 27.62
N ILE A 4 -6.56 -3.87 27.19
CA ILE A 4 -6.83 -3.58 25.77
C ILE A 4 -5.52 -3.31 25.01
N PHE A 5 -4.61 -2.51 25.58
CA PHE A 5 -3.31 -2.26 24.97
C PHE A 5 -2.44 -3.54 24.94
N ALA A 6 -2.49 -4.35 26.00
CA ALA A 6 -1.80 -5.64 26.04
C ALA A 6 -2.33 -6.62 24.97
N LEU A 7 -3.65 -6.66 24.76
CA LEU A 7 -4.26 -7.42 23.66
C LEU A 7 -3.77 -6.90 22.31
N SER A 8 -3.76 -5.58 22.10
CA SER A 8 -3.28 -4.96 20.87
C SER A 8 -1.82 -5.31 20.56
N ASP A 9 -0.93 -5.29 21.55
CA ASP A 9 0.48 -5.62 21.37
C ASP A 9 0.68 -7.09 20.98
N ARG A 10 -0.04 -7.98 21.68
CA ARG A 10 -0.04 -9.42 21.39
C ARG A 10 -0.63 -9.71 20.01
N ALA A 11 -1.75 -9.08 19.66
CA ALA A 11 -2.44 -9.27 18.39
C ALA A 11 -1.52 -8.98 17.20
N ILE A 12 -0.76 -7.87 17.23
CA ILE A 12 0.19 -7.54 16.16
C ILE A 12 1.26 -8.63 16.00
N THR A 13 1.79 -9.16 17.10
CA THR A 13 2.80 -10.24 17.06
C THR A 13 2.20 -11.54 16.52
N GLU A 14 1.00 -11.92 16.97
CA GLU A 14 0.33 -13.12 16.49
C GLU A 14 -0.08 -13.00 15.02
N MET A 15 -0.54 -11.82 14.58
CA MET A 15 -0.87 -11.53 13.18
C MET A 15 0.38 -11.60 12.30
N ALA A 16 1.50 -11.05 12.75
CA ALA A 16 2.77 -11.10 12.02
C ALA A 16 3.24 -12.54 11.74
N ALA A 17 2.96 -13.47 12.65
CA ALA A 17 3.29 -14.89 12.47
C ALA A 17 2.38 -15.60 11.46
N LEU A 18 1.15 -15.12 11.24
CA LEU A 18 0.21 -15.67 10.25
C LEU A 18 0.24 -14.95 8.91
N ASP A 19 0.77 -13.72 8.91
CA ASP A 19 0.98 -12.90 7.73
C ASP A 19 2.37 -12.20 7.73
N PRO A 20 3.44 -12.97 7.51
CA PRO A 20 4.81 -12.45 7.38
C PRO A 20 5.00 -11.35 6.34
N LEU A 21 4.23 -11.38 5.24
CA LEU A 21 4.27 -10.31 4.23
C LEU A 21 3.78 -9.00 4.82
N LEU A 22 2.58 -9.01 5.45
CA LEU A 22 2.04 -7.85 6.15
C LEU A 22 2.96 -7.38 7.28
N ALA A 23 3.63 -8.28 7.98
CA ALA A 23 4.62 -7.94 9.00
C ALA A 23 5.76 -7.09 8.41
N THR A 24 6.35 -7.49 7.28
CA THR A 24 7.37 -6.69 6.59
C THR A 24 6.83 -5.35 6.12
N PHE A 25 5.64 -5.30 5.49
CA PHE A 25 5.02 -4.02 5.08
C PHE A 25 4.78 -3.08 6.26
N GLY A 26 4.36 -3.63 7.41
CA GLY A 26 4.13 -2.87 8.65
C GLY A 26 5.40 -2.53 9.43
N GLY A 27 6.58 -3.03 9.02
CA GLY A 27 7.84 -2.86 9.73
C GLY A 27 7.91 -3.63 11.06
N VAL A 28 7.14 -4.72 11.19
CA VAL A 28 7.15 -5.62 12.35
C VAL A 28 8.25 -6.67 12.16
N PRO A 29 9.32 -6.66 12.98
CA PRO A 29 10.47 -7.55 12.78
C PRO A 29 10.17 -8.99 13.20
N GLY A 30 11.02 -9.92 12.74
CA GLY A 30 11.06 -11.30 13.23
C GLY A 30 10.58 -12.37 12.25
N HIS A 31 9.94 -11.96 11.16
CA HIS A 31 9.34 -12.85 10.14
C HIS A 31 9.88 -12.58 8.71
N ASP A 32 11.02 -11.89 8.59
CA ASP A 32 11.56 -11.46 7.29
C ASP A 32 12.03 -12.62 6.39
N ALA A 33 12.22 -13.80 6.95
CA ALA A 33 12.58 -15.02 6.22
C ALA A 33 11.36 -15.86 5.79
N GLU A 34 10.14 -15.49 6.21
CA GLU A 34 8.93 -16.30 6.05
C GLU A 34 8.01 -15.71 4.97
N MET A 35 7.20 -16.56 4.34
CA MET A 35 6.14 -16.18 3.40
C MET A 35 4.76 -16.42 4.01
N THR A 36 3.79 -15.55 3.70
CA THR A 36 2.39 -15.74 4.07
C THR A 36 1.80 -16.97 3.37
N ASP A 37 1.13 -17.85 4.12
CA ASP A 37 0.37 -18.95 3.53
C ASP A 37 -0.89 -18.40 2.86
N LEU A 38 -0.86 -18.29 1.54
CA LEU A 38 -1.97 -17.81 0.70
C LEU A 38 -2.96 -18.91 0.31
N SER A 39 -2.85 -20.11 0.88
CA SER A 39 -3.79 -21.20 0.66
C SER A 39 -5.08 -21.04 1.47
N PRO A 40 -6.14 -21.81 1.17
CA PRO A 40 -7.37 -21.79 1.96
C PRO A 40 -7.16 -22.05 3.46
N ASP A 41 -6.18 -22.88 3.81
CA ASP A 41 -5.88 -23.21 5.21
C ASP A 41 -5.24 -22.01 5.93
N GLY A 42 -4.35 -21.29 5.26
CA GLY A 42 -3.74 -20.06 5.77
C GLY A 42 -4.76 -18.93 5.93
N GLU A 43 -5.67 -18.78 4.97
CA GLU A 43 -6.79 -17.82 5.06
C GLU A 43 -7.71 -18.15 6.24
N GLU A 44 -8.09 -19.42 6.41
CA GLU A 44 -8.92 -19.84 7.54
C GLU A 44 -8.20 -19.65 8.88
N ALA A 45 -6.87 -19.85 8.94
CA ALA A 45 -6.09 -19.60 10.16
C ALA A 45 -6.11 -18.11 10.55
N ARG A 46 -5.90 -17.20 9.58
CA ARG A 46 -6.02 -15.74 9.79
C ARG A 46 -7.43 -15.36 10.22
N ALA A 47 -8.46 -15.88 9.54
CA ALA A 47 -9.85 -15.60 9.89
C ALA A 47 -10.23 -16.12 11.28
N ALA A 48 -9.75 -17.31 11.66
CA ALA A 48 -9.98 -17.88 12.99
C ALA A 48 -9.34 -17.04 14.09
N GLN A 49 -8.09 -16.60 13.88
CA GLN A 49 -7.42 -15.68 14.80
C GLN A 49 -8.20 -14.36 14.93
N GLN A 50 -8.61 -13.78 13.82
CA GLN A 50 -9.38 -12.53 13.80
C GLN A 50 -10.69 -12.64 14.61
N ARG A 51 -11.45 -13.75 14.42
CA ARG A 51 -12.67 -14.01 15.18
C ARG A 51 -12.40 -14.18 16.68
N ALA A 52 -11.30 -14.85 17.04
CA ALA A 52 -10.90 -15.00 18.44
C ALA A 52 -10.54 -13.65 19.08
N LEU A 53 -9.75 -12.81 18.39
CA LEU A 53 -9.40 -11.47 18.83
C LEU A 53 -10.64 -10.59 18.99
N LEU A 54 -11.59 -10.65 18.05
CA LEU A 54 -12.86 -9.89 18.12
C LEU A 54 -13.70 -10.31 19.34
N ALA A 55 -13.75 -11.61 19.66
CA ALA A 55 -14.46 -12.09 20.83
C ALA A 55 -13.78 -11.62 22.14
N GLU A 56 -12.45 -11.65 22.18
CA GLU A 56 -11.68 -11.23 23.35
C GLU A 56 -11.78 -9.72 23.60
N ILE A 57 -11.58 -8.88 22.57
CA ILE A 57 -11.65 -7.43 22.72
C ILE A 57 -13.04 -6.99 23.17
N ARG A 58 -14.11 -7.63 22.67
CA ARG A 58 -15.50 -7.36 23.08
C ARG A 58 -15.76 -7.66 24.56
N ALA A 59 -15.06 -8.63 25.14
CA ALA A 59 -15.18 -8.99 26.56
C ALA A 59 -14.39 -8.06 27.50
N LEU A 60 -13.49 -7.22 26.98
CA LEU A 60 -12.73 -6.26 27.78
C LEU A 60 -13.49 -4.96 27.98
N GLU A 61 -13.52 -4.47 29.21
CA GLU A 61 -14.08 -3.16 29.57
C GLU A 61 -12.98 -2.08 29.54
N PRO A 62 -13.23 -0.91 28.92
CA PRO A 62 -12.26 0.17 28.89
C PRO A 62 -12.09 0.81 30.28
N THR A 63 -10.84 1.09 30.66
CA THR A 63 -10.52 1.69 31.97
C THR A 63 -10.31 3.21 31.92
N ASN A 64 -10.16 3.76 30.71
CA ASN A 64 -9.97 5.18 30.44
C ASN A 64 -10.41 5.50 28.98
N GLU A 65 -10.22 6.75 28.57
CA GLU A 65 -10.61 7.20 27.23
C GLU A 65 -9.76 6.59 26.12
N ASP A 66 -8.45 6.46 26.31
CA ASP A 66 -7.55 5.83 25.34
C ASP A 66 -7.94 4.36 25.09
N ASP A 67 -8.30 3.62 26.15
CA ASP A 67 -8.86 2.27 26.06
C ASP A 67 -10.16 2.25 25.27
N ARG A 68 -11.07 3.21 25.51
CA ARG A 68 -12.36 3.28 24.81
C ARG A 68 -12.16 3.49 23.31
N ILE A 69 -11.24 4.38 22.93
CA ILE A 69 -10.91 4.66 21.53
C ILE A 69 -10.20 3.46 20.90
N ALA A 70 -9.20 2.87 21.57
CA ALA A 70 -8.48 1.70 21.10
C ALA A 70 -9.42 0.49 20.89
N LYS A 71 -10.30 0.21 21.85
CA LYS A 71 -11.32 -0.84 21.73
C LYS A 71 -12.22 -0.61 20.54
N GLY A 72 -12.76 0.60 20.38
CA GLY A 72 -13.61 0.95 19.24
C GLY A 72 -12.91 0.76 17.88
N TYR A 73 -11.66 1.20 17.77
CA TYR A 73 -10.85 1.00 16.58
C TYR A 73 -10.62 -0.49 16.27
N ILE A 74 -10.18 -1.26 17.26
CA ILE A 74 -9.85 -2.69 17.08
C ILE A 74 -11.11 -3.48 16.72
N GLU A 75 -12.23 -3.25 17.42
CA GLU A 75 -13.51 -3.90 17.12
C GLU A 75 -13.97 -3.58 15.70
N GLU A 76 -13.97 -2.32 15.31
CA GLU A 76 -14.45 -1.91 13.99
C GLU A 76 -13.57 -2.48 12.87
N ARG A 77 -12.24 -2.45 13.00
CA ARG A 77 -11.33 -3.04 12.01
C ARG A 77 -11.51 -4.55 11.88
N LEU A 78 -11.58 -5.28 12.99
CA LEU A 78 -11.80 -6.73 12.99
C LEU A 78 -13.20 -7.11 12.47
N GLU A 79 -14.22 -6.26 12.66
CA GLU A 79 -15.53 -6.46 12.06
C GLU A 79 -15.49 -6.25 10.54
N ALA A 80 -14.90 -5.15 10.07
CA ALA A 80 -14.85 -4.80 8.66
C ALA A 80 -14.11 -5.87 7.84
N THR A 81 -12.92 -6.31 8.30
CA THR A 81 -12.18 -7.38 7.61
C THR A 81 -12.92 -8.73 7.69
N GLY A 82 -13.69 -8.96 8.75
CA GLY A 82 -14.51 -10.16 8.91
C GLY A 82 -15.65 -10.22 7.89
N MET A 83 -16.35 -9.11 7.69
CA MET A 83 -17.39 -9.01 6.65
C MET A 83 -16.82 -9.29 5.26
N ARG A 84 -15.62 -8.78 4.97
CA ARG A 84 -14.93 -9.03 3.70
C ARG A 84 -14.56 -10.51 3.52
N HIS A 85 -14.09 -11.16 4.59
CA HIS A 85 -13.83 -12.59 4.58
C HIS A 85 -15.11 -13.41 4.34
N ASP A 86 -16.21 -13.06 5.02
CA ASP A 86 -17.50 -13.75 4.92
C ASP A 86 -18.12 -13.65 3.51
N LEU A 87 -17.86 -12.55 2.79
CA LEU A 87 -18.20 -12.40 1.37
C LEU A 87 -17.34 -13.26 0.43
N GLY A 88 -16.23 -13.82 0.91
CA GLY A 88 -15.31 -14.61 0.12
C GLY A 88 -14.36 -13.80 -0.76
N GLU A 89 -14.14 -12.51 -0.47
CA GLU A 89 -13.26 -11.64 -1.26
C GLU A 89 -11.82 -12.16 -1.35
N TRP A 90 -11.36 -12.90 -0.34
CA TRP A 90 -10.04 -13.54 -0.32
C TRP A 90 -9.86 -14.58 -1.45
N MET A 91 -10.95 -15.11 -2.01
CA MET A 91 -10.92 -16.03 -3.16
C MET A 91 -10.90 -15.33 -4.52
N VAL A 92 -11.01 -14.00 -4.57
CA VAL A 92 -11.13 -13.22 -5.82
C VAL A 92 -10.28 -11.95 -5.85
N GLY A 93 -9.25 -11.88 -5.00
CA GLY A 93 -8.30 -10.77 -4.91
C GLY A 93 -7.38 -10.62 -6.13
N LEU A 94 -7.94 -10.45 -7.33
CA LEU A 94 -7.20 -10.20 -8.56
C LEU A 94 -7.37 -8.73 -8.97
N ASN A 95 -6.26 -8.00 -9.04
CA ASN A 95 -6.12 -6.69 -9.67
C ASN A 95 -4.62 -6.38 -9.84
N ALA A 96 -4.28 -5.27 -10.50
CA ALA A 96 -2.89 -4.91 -10.82
C ALA A 96 -2.21 -3.97 -9.80
N ILE A 97 -2.89 -3.65 -8.69
CA ILE A 97 -2.46 -2.62 -7.72
C ILE A 97 -2.20 -3.22 -6.34
N ALA A 98 -3.23 -3.83 -5.75
CA ALA A 98 -3.23 -4.36 -4.39
C ALA A 98 -3.90 -5.74 -4.40
N ALA A 99 -3.11 -6.76 -4.70
CA ALA A 99 -3.52 -8.16 -4.77
C ALA A 99 -2.41 -9.05 -4.18
N PRO A 100 -2.72 -10.26 -3.68
CA PRO A 100 -1.71 -11.11 -3.02
C PRO A 100 -0.51 -11.43 -3.91
N ALA A 101 -0.70 -11.56 -5.23
CA ALA A 101 0.40 -11.76 -6.18
C ALA A 101 1.31 -10.52 -6.31
N CYS A 102 0.74 -9.31 -6.17
CA CYS A 102 1.52 -8.07 -6.12
C CYS A 102 2.32 -8.01 -4.82
N ASP A 103 1.72 -8.36 -3.68
CA ASP A 103 2.37 -8.34 -2.37
C ASP A 103 3.55 -9.32 -2.30
N VAL A 104 3.40 -10.52 -2.85
CA VAL A 104 4.48 -11.52 -2.96
C VAL A 104 5.71 -10.98 -3.71
N ARG A 105 5.52 -10.13 -4.73
CA ARG A 105 6.63 -9.51 -5.46
C ARG A 105 7.14 -8.25 -4.74
N ALA A 106 6.24 -7.36 -4.34
CA ALA A 106 6.55 -6.06 -3.76
C ALA A 106 7.26 -6.15 -2.41
N VAL A 107 7.08 -7.25 -1.67
CA VAL A 107 7.76 -7.43 -0.37
C VAL A 107 9.28 -7.32 -0.50
N PHE A 108 9.86 -7.79 -1.61
CA PHE A 108 11.30 -7.73 -1.86
C PHE A 108 11.81 -6.31 -2.03
N ASP A 109 10.99 -5.37 -2.50
CA ASP A 109 11.36 -3.95 -2.62
C ASP A 109 11.63 -3.30 -1.25
N LEU A 110 11.07 -3.86 -0.17
CA LEU A 110 11.20 -3.36 1.20
C LEU A 110 12.26 -4.08 2.04
N MET A 111 12.75 -5.24 1.59
CA MET A 111 13.69 -6.03 2.37
C MET A 111 15.06 -5.35 2.45
N ASP A 112 15.63 -5.37 3.66
CA ASP A 112 16.99 -4.90 3.92
C ASP A 112 18.01 -5.61 3.02
N ARG A 113 19.06 -4.89 2.65
CA ARG A 113 20.17 -5.34 1.80
C ARG A 113 21.52 -5.30 2.52
N ASP A 114 21.52 -4.88 3.78
CA ASP A 114 22.72 -4.70 4.58
C ASP A 114 23.16 -6.02 5.23
N GLY A 115 24.19 -6.63 4.65
CA GLY A 115 24.89 -7.78 5.21
C GLY A 115 24.26 -9.14 4.91
N GLU A 116 25.00 -10.20 5.26
CA GLU A 116 24.70 -11.58 4.84
C GLU A 116 23.35 -12.08 5.35
N GLN A 117 22.94 -11.71 6.56
CA GLN A 117 21.66 -12.15 7.14
C GLN A 117 20.45 -11.59 6.38
N ALA A 118 20.52 -10.34 5.93
CA ALA A 118 19.44 -9.72 5.17
C ALA A 118 19.22 -10.45 3.83
N TRP A 119 20.32 -10.80 3.16
CA TRP A 119 20.31 -11.62 1.95
C TRP A 119 19.91 -13.08 2.19
N ALA A 120 20.22 -13.66 3.36
CA ALA A 120 19.72 -14.97 3.74
C ALA A 120 18.20 -14.99 3.90
N ASN A 121 17.61 -13.92 4.44
CA ASN A 121 16.15 -13.77 4.53
C ASN A 121 15.50 -13.69 3.13
N ILE A 122 16.10 -12.91 2.22
CA ILE A 122 15.66 -12.84 0.81
C ILE A 122 15.72 -14.22 0.15
N ALA A 123 16.82 -14.95 0.34
CA ALA A 123 16.98 -16.30 -0.19
C ALA A 123 15.94 -17.28 0.37
N ALA A 124 15.56 -17.16 1.65
CA ALA A 124 14.51 -17.97 2.26
C ALA A 124 13.14 -17.71 1.61
N ARG A 125 12.75 -16.43 1.46
CA ARG A 125 11.49 -16.07 0.79
C ARG A 125 11.43 -16.52 -0.66
N LEU A 126 12.51 -16.33 -1.42
CA LEU A 126 12.57 -16.80 -2.81
C LEU A 126 12.40 -18.33 -2.91
N ARG A 127 12.88 -19.08 -1.92
CA ARG A 127 12.74 -20.55 -1.86
C ARG A 127 11.30 -20.97 -1.63
N ASP A 128 10.55 -20.24 -0.80
CA ASP A 128 9.17 -20.57 -0.42
C ASP A 128 8.12 -19.97 -1.37
N LEU A 129 8.52 -19.00 -2.21
CA LEU A 129 7.64 -18.31 -3.14
C LEU A 129 6.85 -19.25 -4.06
N PRO A 130 7.44 -20.30 -4.67
CA PRO A 130 6.68 -21.21 -5.53
C PRO A 130 5.52 -21.90 -4.80
N ALA A 131 5.75 -22.38 -3.57
CA ALA A 131 4.71 -23.01 -2.76
C ALA A 131 3.62 -22.02 -2.35
N THR A 132 4.01 -20.76 -2.07
CA THR A 132 3.09 -19.67 -1.76
C THR A 132 2.15 -19.38 -2.93
N MET A 133 2.69 -19.30 -4.16
CA MET A 133 1.91 -19.09 -5.39
C MET A 133 1.00 -20.28 -5.74
N GLU A 134 1.43 -21.51 -5.43
CA GLU A 134 0.58 -22.70 -5.53
C GLU A 134 -0.58 -22.65 -4.53
N GLY A 135 -0.32 -22.20 -3.29
CA GLY A 135 -1.35 -21.92 -2.29
C GLY A 135 -2.39 -20.92 -2.80
N LEU A 136 -1.94 -19.78 -3.32
CA LEU A 136 -2.81 -18.76 -3.90
C LEU A 136 -3.66 -19.31 -5.07
N THR A 137 -3.07 -20.13 -5.92
CA THR A 137 -3.79 -20.80 -7.02
C THR A 137 -4.89 -21.70 -6.48
N ARG A 138 -4.64 -22.47 -5.41
CA ARG A 138 -5.68 -23.29 -4.74
C ARG A 138 -6.81 -22.44 -4.17
N THR A 139 -6.49 -21.28 -3.60
CA THR A 139 -7.49 -20.31 -3.12
C THR A 139 -8.41 -19.82 -4.24
N TYR A 140 -7.84 -19.51 -5.40
CA TYR A 140 -8.62 -19.09 -6.57
C TYR A 140 -9.41 -20.21 -7.22
N GLU A 141 -8.90 -21.45 -7.20
CA GLU A 141 -9.68 -22.63 -7.60
C GLU A 141 -10.88 -22.87 -6.68
N LEU A 142 -10.71 -22.67 -5.36
CA LEU A 142 -11.82 -22.74 -4.42
C LEU A 142 -12.88 -21.67 -4.74
N GLY A 143 -12.48 -20.43 -5.02
CA GLY A 143 -13.37 -19.37 -5.49
C GLY A 143 -14.16 -19.76 -6.73
N ARG A 144 -13.46 -20.23 -7.77
CA ARG A 144 -14.06 -20.73 -9.02
C ARG A 144 -15.07 -21.84 -8.77
N SER A 145 -14.72 -22.82 -7.93
CA SER A 145 -15.64 -23.92 -7.58
C SER A 145 -16.93 -23.47 -6.87
N ARG A 146 -16.90 -22.29 -6.24
CA ARG A 146 -18.03 -21.66 -5.53
C ARG A 146 -18.74 -20.59 -6.37
N GLY A 147 -18.28 -20.33 -7.60
CA GLY A 147 -18.79 -19.26 -8.46
C GLY A 147 -18.40 -17.85 -8.00
N ILE A 148 -17.43 -17.73 -7.08
CA ILE A 148 -16.88 -16.45 -6.64
C ILE A 148 -15.67 -16.18 -7.53
N VAL A 149 -15.88 -15.38 -8.56
CA VAL A 149 -14.88 -15.12 -9.62
C VAL A 149 -14.68 -13.63 -9.86
N ALA A 150 -13.45 -13.25 -10.23
CA ALA A 150 -13.10 -11.88 -10.59
C ALA A 150 -13.63 -11.50 -11.97
N ALA A 151 -13.69 -10.19 -12.24
CA ALA A 151 -14.01 -9.66 -13.55
C ALA A 151 -12.89 -9.99 -14.55
N ALA A 152 -13.25 -10.36 -15.78
CA ALA A 152 -12.31 -10.74 -16.84
C ALA A 152 -11.23 -9.67 -17.08
N ARG A 153 -11.59 -8.38 -16.97
CA ARG A 153 -10.65 -7.26 -17.04
C ARG A 153 -9.52 -7.38 -16.01
N GLN A 154 -9.87 -7.69 -14.77
CA GLN A 154 -8.89 -7.81 -13.68
C GLN A 154 -8.02 -9.07 -13.85
N VAL A 155 -8.61 -10.17 -14.34
CA VAL A 155 -7.86 -11.39 -14.67
C VAL A 155 -6.83 -11.12 -15.77
N HIS A 156 -7.21 -10.40 -16.82
CA HIS A 156 -6.28 -9.96 -17.86
C HIS A 156 -5.14 -9.11 -17.28
N ALA A 157 -5.47 -8.08 -16.50
CA ALA A 157 -4.48 -7.18 -15.92
C ALA A 157 -3.48 -7.93 -15.01
N ALA A 158 -3.97 -8.81 -14.13
CA ALA A 158 -3.14 -9.62 -13.25
C ALA A 158 -2.27 -10.63 -14.04
N ALA A 159 -2.83 -11.25 -15.09
CA ALA A 159 -2.09 -12.18 -15.93
C ALA A 159 -0.99 -11.50 -16.75
N ASP A 160 -1.27 -10.31 -17.29
CA ASP A 160 -0.29 -9.51 -18.03
C ASP A 160 0.84 -9.05 -17.10
N GLN A 161 0.52 -8.55 -15.91
CA GLN A 161 1.52 -8.15 -14.92
C GLN A 161 2.40 -9.32 -14.47
N ALA A 162 1.81 -10.47 -14.13
CA ALA A 162 2.57 -11.67 -13.77
C ALA A 162 3.47 -12.16 -14.92
N ALA A 163 2.97 -12.12 -16.16
CA ALA A 163 3.75 -12.47 -17.34
C ALA A 163 4.91 -11.50 -17.59
N THR A 164 4.72 -10.20 -17.33
CA THR A 164 5.78 -9.20 -17.42
C THR A 164 6.89 -9.49 -16.41
N TRP A 165 6.57 -9.70 -15.14
CA TRP A 165 7.60 -10.01 -14.13
C TRP A 165 8.38 -11.28 -14.43
N ALA A 166 7.71 -12.32 -14.92
CA ALA A 166 8.36 -13.55 -15.34
C ALA A 166 9.19 -13.38 -16.62
N GLY A 167 8.67 -12.67 -17.61
CA GLY A 167 9.32 -12.45 -18.91
C GLY A 167 10.54 -11.54 -18.83
N ASP A 168 10.45 -10.46 -18.04
CA ASP A 168 11.57 -9.58 -17.72
C ASP A 168 12.54 -10.22 -16.73
N ARG A 169 12.18 -11.39 -16.19
CA ARG A 169 12.92 -12.13 -15.17
C ARG A 169 13.30 -11.24 -13.99
N TRP A 170 12.31 -10.50 -13.47
CA TRP A 170 12.53 -9.46 -12.46
C TRP A 170 13.36 -9.95 -11.26
N PHE A 171 13.13 -11.19 -10.78
CA PHE A 171 13.87 -11.75 -9.64
C PHE A 171 15.37 -11.98 -9.91
N ASP A 172 15.82 -11.98 -11.17
CA ASP A 172 17.24 -12.03 -11.51
C ASP A 172 17.97 -10.73 -11.12
N SER A 173 17.26 -9.60 -10.94
CA SER A 173 17.87 -8.37 -10.43
C SER A 173 18.44 -8.58 -9.02
N LEU A 174 17.76 -9.37 -8.19
CA LEU A 174 18.22 -9.71 -6.84
C LEU A 174 19.52 -10.54 -6.87
N VAL A 175 19.70 -11.36 -7.90
CA VAL A 175 20.95 -12.11 -8.11
C VAL A 175 22.07 -11.15 -8.48
N ALA A 176 21.82 -10.21 -9.40
CA ALA A 176 22.80 -9.22 -9.81
C ALA A 176 23.22 -8.31 -8.65
N GLU A 177 22.27 -7.88 -7.81
CA GLU A 177 22.55 -7.12 -6.59
C GLU A 177 23.38 -7.93 -5.58
N ALA A 178 23.03 -9.20 -5.35
CA ALA A 178 23.78 -10.10 -4.47
C ALA A 178 25.23 -10.32 -4.92
N GLU A 179 25.44 -10.46 -6.24
CA GLU A 179 26.77 -10.55 -6.85
C GLU A 179 27.56 -9.24 -6.69
N ALA A 180 26.92 -8.09 -6.93
CA ALA A 180 27.53 -6.78 -6.77
C ALA A 180 27.92 -6.49 -5.31
N ALA A 181 27.14 -6.99 -4.36
CA ALA A 181 27.43 -6.92 -2.93
C ALA A 181 28.54 -7.88 -2.46
N ALA A 182 29.13 -8.68 -3.37
CA ALA A 182 30.21 -9.62 -3.11
C ALA A 182 29.90 -10.64 -1.99
N LEU A 183 28.66 -11.12 -1.92
CA LEU A 183 28.20 -12.10 -0.94
C LEU A 183 28.85 -13.49 -1.14
N PRO A 184 28.82 -14.37 -0.13
CA PRO A 184 29.33 -15.73 -0.27
C PRO A 184 28.71 -16.48 -1.46
N ALA A 185 29.54 -17.19 -2.22
CA ALA A 185 29.11 -17.87 -3.45
C ALA A 185 27.96 -18.87 -3.23
N ALA A 186 27.90 -19.51 -2.06
CA ALA A 186 26.80 -20.39 -1.69
C ALA A 186 25.47 -19.63 -1.54
N LEU A 187 25.50 -18.45 -0.92
CA LEU A 187 24.32 -17.61 -0.76
C LEU A 187 23.83 -17.07 -2.11
N VAL A 188 24.75 -16.61 -2.97
CA VAL A 188 24.40 -16.19 -4.34
C VAL A 188 23.78 -17.34 -5.13
N ALA A 189 24.28 -18.58 -4.97
CA ALA A 189 23.70 -19.76 -5.63
C ALA A 189 22.28 -20.06 -5.12
N ASP A 190 22.03 -19.94 -3.81
CA ASP A 190 20.71 -20.09 -3.21
C ASP A 190 19.72 -19.02 -3.74
N ILE A 191 20.14 -17.75 -3.78
CA ILE A 191 19.33 -16.65 -4.34
C ILE A 191 19.02 -16.91 -5.81
N ARG A 192 20.01 -17.34 -6.60
CA ARG A 192 19.81 -17.66 -8.02
C ARG A 192 18.82 -18.80 -8.22
N SER A 193 18.92 -19.86 -7.41
CA SER A 193 17.97 -20.97 -7.47
C SER A 193 16.56 -20.53 -7.08
N GLY A 194 16.43 -19.70 -6.05
CA GLY A 194 15.15 -19.16 -5.62
C GLY A 194 14.53 -18.23 -6.66
N ALA A 195 15.32 -17.33 -7.25
CA ALA A 195 14.90 -16.43 -8.31
C ALA A 195 14.36 -17.18 -9.54
N GLU A 196 15.03 -18.26 -9.97
CA GLU A 196 14.53 -19.12 -11.06
C GLU A 196 13.19 -19.79 -10.71
N GLY A 197 13.06 -20.28 -9.48
CA GLY A 197 11.81 -20.81 -8.97
C GLY A 197 10.69 -19.76 -8.97
N ALA A 198 11.00 -18.53 -8.56
CA ALA A 198 10.06 -17.42 -8.51
C ALA A 198 9.60 -16.99 -9.91
N ASN A 199 10.53 -16.79 -10.85
CA ASN A 199 10.21 -16.49 -12.25
C ASN A 199 9.29 -17.56 -12.86
N THR A 200 9.60 -18.84 -12.61
CA THR A 200 8.77 -19.97 -13.07
C THR A 200 7.38 -19.96 -12.42
N ALA A 201 7.27 -19.63 -11.14
CA ALA A 201 6.00 -19.59 -10.42
C ALA A 201 5.08 -18.49 -10.97
N PHE A 202 5.61 -17.30 -11.27
CA PHE A 202 4.84 -16.22 -11.88
C PHE A 202 4.43 -16.52 -13.33
N ASP A 203 5.30 -17.17 -14.13
CA ASP A 203 4.93 -17.62 -15.49
C ASP A 203 3.77 -18.63 -15.43
N ARG A 204 3.85 -19.63 -14.55
CA ARG A 204 2.78 -20.62 -14.33
C ARG A 204 1.49 -19.96 -13.87
N PHE A 205 1.58 -19.00 -12.96
CA PHE A 205 0.42 -18.26 -12.47
C PHE A 205 -0.25 -17.45 -13.59
N ALA A 206 0.53 -16.77 -14.45
CA ALA A 206 0.01 -16.07 -15.62
C ALA A 206 -0.68 -17.02 -16.61
N GLN A 207 -0.09 -18.19 -16.87
CA GLN A 207 -0.67 -19.24 -17.71
C GLN A 207 -1.97 -19.80 -17.12
N TYR A 208 -1.99 -20.04 -15.80
CA TYR A 208 -3.18 -20.46 -15.07
C TYR A 208 -4.32 -19.45 -15.23
N LEU A 209 -4.03 -18.16 -15.00
CA LEU A 209 -5.02 -17.10 -15.11
C LEU A 209 -5.62 -17.03 -16.53
N ARG A 210 -4.78 -17.09 -17.57
CA ARG A 210 -5.24 -17.03 -18.98
C ARG A 210 -5.96 -18.29 -19.44
N GLY A 211 -5.41 -19.45 -19.12
CA GLY A 211 -5.87 -20.73 -19.68
C GLY A 211 -6.99 -21.38 -18.88
N THR A 212 -7.05 -21.14 -17.56
CA THR A 212 -7.93 -21.87 -16.64
C THR A 212 -8.90 -20.95 -15.92
N TYR A 213 -8.44 -19.83 -15.36
CA TYR A 213 -9.31 -18.92 -14.61
C TYR A 213 -10.20 -18.07 -15.52
N LEU A 214 -9.62 -17.43 -16.54
CA LEU A 214 -10.29 -16.47 -17.41
C LEU A 214 -11.57 -17.01 -18.09
N PRO A 215 -11.64 -18.28 -18.55
CA PRO A 215 -12.88 -18.83 -19.09
C PRO A 215 -14.09 -18.79 -18.13
N ASP A 216 -13.86 -18.81 -16.83
CA ASP A 216 -14.91 -18.76 -15.79
C ASP A 216 -15.15 -17.33 -15.26
N ALA A 217 -14.30 -16.36 -15.65
CA ALA A 217 -14.38 -14.99 -15.16
C ALA A 217 -15.66 -14.28 -15.61
N THR A 218 -16.18 -13.39 -14.78
CA THR A 218 -17.38 -12.62 -15.14
C THR A 218 -17.04 -11.50 -16.14
N PRO A 219 -17.83 -11.28 -17.20
CA PRO A 219 -17.66 -10.13 -18.08
C PRO A 219 -18.11 -8.81 -17.43
N THR A 220 -18.73 -8.87 -16.25
CA THR A 220 -19.27 -7.69 -15.54
C THR A 220 -18.24 -7.14 -14.57
N ASP A 221 -17.82 -5.88 -14.76
CA ASP A 221 -16.87 -5.21 -13.86
C ASP A 221 -17.52 -4.80 -12.51
N GLY A 222 -18.82 -4.52 -12.49
CA GLY A 222 -19.51 -4.07 -11.26
C GLY A 222 -19.60 -5.17 -10.21
N CYS A 223 -19.09 -4.91 -9.00
CA CYS A 223 -19.09 -5.87 -7.89
C CYS A 223 -20.47 -6.07 -7.24
N GLY A 224 -21.43 -5.17 -7.49
CA GLY A 224 -22.76 -5.21 -6.90
C GLY A 224 -22.82 -4.57 -5.51
N PRO A 225 -24.05 -4.26 -5.03
CA PRO A 225 -24.25 -3.38 -3.87
C PRO A 225 -23.76 -3.96 -2.55
N GLU A 226 -23.86 -5.28 -2.34
CA GLU A 226 -23.43 -5.94 -1.11
C GLU A 226 -21.92 -5.86 -0.92
N ARG A 227 -21.17 -6.28 -1.93
CA ARG A 227 -19.70 -6.20 -1.97
C ARG A 227 -19.23 -4.74 -1.87
N TYR A 228 -19.90 -3.84 -2.58
CA TYR A 228 -19.58 -2.41 -2.55
C TYR A 228 -19.76 -1.81 -1.15
N ARG A 229 -20.83 -2.13 -0.42
CA ARG A 229 -21.07 -1.60 0.93
C ARG A 229 -20.03 -2.08 1.95
N VAL A 230 -19.60 -3.34 1.87
CA VAL A 230 -18.52 -3.84 2.72
C VAL A 230 -17.21 -3.15 2.40
N ALA A 231 -16.88 -2.96 1.12
CA ALA A 231 -15.71 -2.19 0.72
C ALA A 231 -15.77 -0.74 1.22
N VAL A 232 -16.91 -0.06 1.11
CA VAL A 232 -17.11 1.30 1.66
C VAL A 232 -16.76 1.35 3.14
N ARG A 233 -17.26 0.41 3.95
CA ARG A 233 -16.94 0.35 5.38
C ARG A 233 -15.46 0.06 5.65
N GLU A 234 -14.87 -0.86 4.91
CA GLU A 234 -13.44 -1.18 5.03
C GLU A 234 -12.57 0.04 4.74
N PHE A 235 -12.82 0.72 3.61
CA PHE A 235 -12.03 1.86 3.16
C PHE A 235 -12.28 3.11 4.00
N LEU A 236 -13.54 3.43 4.33
CA LEU A 236 -13.90 4.69 4.98
C LEU A 236 -13.98 4.61 6.50
N GLY A 237 -14.10 3.41 7.08
CA GLY A 237 -14.34 3.24 8.52
C GLY A 237 -15.71 3.74 8.97
N ALA A 238 -16.67 3.83 8.05
CA ALA A 238 -18.02 4.32 8.29
C ALA A 238 -19.03 3.54 7.44
N ASP A 239 -20.25 3.37 7.95
CA ASP A 239 -21.38 2.77 7.21
C ASP A 239 -22.16 3.91 6.53
N LEU A 240 -21.65 4.36 5.37
CA LEU A 240 -22.26 5.42 4.57
C LEU A 240 -23.15 4.84 3.47
N ASP A 241 -24.25 5.53 3.15
CA ASP A 241 -25.12 5.15 2.04
C ASP A 241 -24.43 5.44 0.69
N PRO A 242 -24.18 4.41 -0.16
CA PRO A 242 -23.60 4.61 -1.48
C PRO A 242 -24.36 5.60 -2.37
N GLN A 243 -25.70 5.66 -2.26
CA GLN A 243 -26.49 6.57 -3.07
C GLN A 243 -26.30 8.03 -2.63
N GLU A 244 -26.28 8.27 -1.31
CA GLU A 244 -26.02 9.60 -0.76
C GLU A 244 -24.61 10.10 -1.13
N MET A 245 -23.60 9.22 -1.01
CA MET A 245 -22.23 9.55 -1.42
C MET A 245 -22.14 9.88 -2.91
N TYR A 246 -22.86 9.14 -3.76
CA TYR A 246 -22.89 9.38 -5.20
C TYR A 246 -23.51 10.74 -5.55
N ASP A 247 -24.64 11.07 -4.94
CA ASP A 247 -25.35 12.33 -5.18
C ASP A 247 -24.52 13.53 -4.70
N TRP A 248 -23.89 13.41 -3.52
CA TRP A 248 -22.95 14.40 -3.02
C TRP A 248 -21.74 14.60 -3.94
N ALA A 249 -21.12 13.51 -4.40
CA ALA A 249 -19.94 13.57 -5.26
C ALA A 249 -20.22 14.28 -6.60
N TRP A 250 -21.42 14.12 -7.17
CA TRP A 250 -21.81 14.85 -8.38
C TRP A 250 -21.98 16.35 -8.16
N ALA A 251 -22.54 16.74 -7.02
CA ALA A 251 -22.66 18.14 -6.64
C ALA A 251 -21.27 18.79 -6.50
N ASP A 252 -20.37 18.12 -5.79
CA ASP A 252 -18.99 18.58 -5.60
C ASP A 252 -18.21 18.65 -6.92
N PHE A 253 -18.30 17.61 -7.75
CA PHE A 253 -17.68 17.59 -9.08
C PHE A 253 -18.10 18.79 -9.95
N HIS A 254 -19.37 19.17 -9.91
CA HIS A 254 -19.84 20.34 -10.66
C HIS A 254 -19.33 21.65 -10.10
N SER A 255 -19.25 21.79 -8.77
CA SER A 255 -18.64 22.95 -8.12
C SER A 255 -17.17 23.10 -8.49
N LEU A 256 -16.37 22.02 -8.34
CA LEU A 256 -14.96 22.00 -8.67
C LEU A 256 -14.70 22.30 -10.15
N ARG A 257 -15.57 21.82 -11.05
CA ARG A 257 -15.46 22.13 -12.47
C ARG A 257 -15.65 23.61 -12.77
N ASP A 258 -16.46 24.32 -11.99
CA ASP A 258 -16.62 25.77 -12.12
C ASP A 258 -15.41 26.53 -11.56
N ASP A 259 -14.81 26.06 -10.47
CA ASP A 259 -13.53 26.57 -9.95
C ASP A 259 -12.41 26.42 -10.98
N ILE A 260 -12.23 25.23 -11.55
CA ILE A 260 -11.24 24.96 -12.59
C ILE A 260 -11.41 25.92 -13.77
N ARG A 261 -12.65 26.16 -14.22
CA ARG A 261 -12.93 27.10 -15.32
C ARG A 261 -12.52 28.53 -14.98
N ARG A 262 -12.81 29.01 -13.77
CA ARG A 262 -12.40 30.35 -13.31
C ARG A 262 -10.87 30.46 -13.28
N THR A 263 -10.19 29.48 -12.68
CA THR A 263 -8.73 29.43 -12.60
C THR A 263 -8.08 29.40 -14.00
N CYS A 264 -8.62 28.61 -14.94
CA CYS A 264 -8.14 28.62 -16.32
C CYS A 264 -8.26 30.00 -16.99
N ALA A 265 -9.36 30.72 -16.74
CA ALA A 265 -9.58 32.05 -17.29
C ALA A 265 -8.61 33.10 -16.71
N GLU A 266 -8.10 32.90 -15.49
CA GLU A 266 -7.06 33.74 -14.89
C GLU A 266 -5.67 33.46 -15.48
N ILE A 267 -5.38 32.19 -15.81
CA ILE A 267 -4.08 31.77 -16.36
C ILE A 267 -3.94 32.21 -17.83
N LEU A 268 -4.94 31.89 -18.65
CA LEU A 268 -4.93 32.20 -20.08
C LEU A 268 -6.34 32.61 -20.54
N PRO A 269 -6.66 33.91 -20.46
CA PRO A 269 -7.99 34.43 -20.78
C PRO A 269 -8.45 34.04 -22.19
N GLY A 270 -9.65 33.45 -22.30
CA GLY A 270 -10.27 33.06 -23.57
C GLY A 270 -9.82 31.72 -24.14
N ALA A 271 -8.85 31.05 -23.51
CA ALA A 271 -8.41 29.72 -23.93
C ALA A 271 -9.31 28.60 -23.39
N SER A 272 -9.30 27.46 -24.09
CA SER A 272 -9.91 26.21 -23.63
C SER A 272 -9.09 25.56 -22.52
N PHE A 273 -9.74 24.70 -21.72
CA PHE A 273 -9.06 23.90 -20.69
C PHE A 273 -7.84 23.15 -21.24
N ALA A 274 -7.97 22.53 -22.42
CA ALA A 274 -6.89 21.79 -23.05
C ALA A 274 -5.69 22.69 -23.42
N GLU A 275 -5.93 23.92 -23.88
CA GLU A 275 -4.86 24.88 -24.18
C GLU A 275 -4.15 25.35 -22.91
N VAL A 276 -4.89 25.56 -21.81
CA VAL A 276 -4.30 25.91 -20.50
C VAL A 276 -3.44 24.77 -19.98
N ILE A 277 -3.94 23.52 -19.98
CA ILE A 277 -3.16 22.36 -19.56
C ILE A 277 -1.92 22.18 -20.45
N HIS A 278 -2.07 22.29 -21.77
CA HIS A 278 -0.94 22.20 -22.68
C HIS A 278 0.14 23.24 -22.37
N LEU A 279 -0.25 24.50 -22.09
CA LEU A 279 0.68 25.54 -21.67
C LEU A 279 1.40 25.15 -20.36
N LEU A 280 0.65 24.72 -19.36
CA LEU A 280 1.20 24.35 -18.05
C LEU A 280 2.14 23.15 -18.12
N ASP A 281 1.87 22.18 -19.00
CA ASP A 281 2.68 20.97 -19.18
C ASP A 281 3.92 21.18 -20.05
N THR A 282 3.91 22.18 -20.94
CA THR A 282 4.95 22.32 -21.96
C THR A 282 5.83 23.56 -21.82
N ASP A 283 5.42 24.57 -21.04
CA ASP A 283 6.21 25.78 -20.83
C ASP A 283 7.50 25.49 -20.03
N PRO A 284 8.69 25.54 -20.66
CA PRO A 284 9.94 25.23 -19.99
C PRO A 284 10.29 26.24 -18.90
N ALA A 285 9.72 27.45 -18.92
CA ALA A 285 9.91 28.44 -17.85
C ALA A 285 9.15 28.10 -16.56
N ARG A 286 8.15 27.21 -16.65
CA ARG A 286 7.32 26.73 -15.53
C ARG A 286 7.68 25.33 -15.07
N ALA A 287 8.77 24.77 -15.60
CA ALA A 287 9.27 23.45 -15.26
C ALA A 287 10.60 23.50 -14.49
N VAL A 288 10.89 22.41 -13.79
CA VAL A 288 12.24 22.08 -13.30
C VAL A 288 12.90 21.14 -14.30
N HIS A 289 14.19 21.34 -14.55
CA HIS A 289 14.95 20.58 -15.54
C HIS A 289 16.03 19.75 -14.85
N GLY A 290 16.02 18.44 -15.11
CA GLY A 290 16.91 17.47 -14.49
C GLY A 290 16.36 16.89 -13.18
N VAL A 291 16.63 15.61 -12.95
CA VAL A 291 16.12 14.83 -11.80
C VAL A 291 16.65 15.39 -10.48
N ASP A 292 17.94 15.73 -10.40
CA ASP A 292 18.55 16.28 -9.18
C ASP A 292 17.93 17.62 -8.79
N ALA A 293 17.73 18.50 -9.77
CA ALA A 293 17.08 19.79 -9.55
C ALA A 293 15.62 19.63 -9.14
N TYR A 294 14.93 18.63 -9.69
CA TYR A 294 13.56 18.30 -9.31
C TYR A 294 13.46 17.81 -7.87
N GLN A 295 14.35 16.89 -7.44
CA GLN A 295 14.40 16.44 -6.06
C GLN A 295 14.71 17.60 -5.10
N ALA A 296 15.66 18.48 -5.45
CA ALA A 296 15.98 19.65 -4.65
C ALA A 296 14.78 20.60 -4.52
N TRP A 297 14.08 20.87 -5.63
CA TRP A 297 12.88 21.70 -5.61
C TRP A 297 11.76 21.12 -4.76
N LEU A 298 11.53 19.81 -4.82
CA LEU A 298 10.56 19.11 -3.96
C LEU A 298 10.96 19.22 -2.48
N GLN A 299 12.24 19.07 -2.15
CA GLN A 299 12.71 19.24 -0.77
C GLN A 299 12.48 20.66 -0.27
N ASP A 300 12.82 21.68 -1.07
CA ASP A 300 12.59 23.08 -0.72
C ASP A 300 11.10 23.35 -0.47
N LEU A 301 10.21 22.78 -1.31
CA LEU A 301 8.77 22.90 -1.15
C LEU A 301 8.25 22.24 0.13
N THR A 302 8.73 21.02 0.43
CA THR A 302 8.43 20.30 1.67
C THR A 302 8.89 21.07 2.90
N ASP A 303 10.11 21.60 2.88
CA ASP A 303 10.69 22.36 4.00
C ASP A 303 9.94 23.69 4.22
N GLU A 304 9.55 24.38 3.15
CA GLU A 304 8.73 25.58 3.22
C GLU A 304 7.32 25.28 3.76
N ALA A 305 6.70 24.18 3.32
CA ALA A 305 5.40 23.73 3.82
C ALA A 305 5.45 23.36 5.31
N LEU A 306 6.52 22.68 5.73
CA LEU A 306 6.77 22.34 7.13
C LEU A 306 6.97 23.59 7.99
N ALA A 307 7.78 24.55 7.53
CA ALA A 307 7.98 25.80 8.24
C ALA A 307 6.67 26.59 8.42
N ARG A 308 5.83 26.67 7.37
CA ARG A 308 4.51 27.31 7.43
C ARG A 308 3.55 26.57 8.38
N SER A 309 3.60 25.25 8.38
CA SER A 309 2.72 24.40 9.19
C SER A 309 2.93 24.58 10.70
N LYS A 310 4.12 25.02 11.14
CA LYS A 310 4.39 25.34 12.55
C LYS A 310 3.52 26.47 13.12
N ALA A 311 2.90 27.29 12.27
CA ALA A 311 1.92 28.29 12.72
C ALA A 311 0.54 27.68 13.04
N HIS A 312 0.28 26.46 12.59
CA HIS A 312 -1.03 25.78 12.68
C HIS A 312 -0.97 24.48 13.50
N PHE A 313 0.21 23.87 13.62
CA PHE A 313 0.44 22.59 14.28
C PHE A 313 1.61 22.66 15.26
N GLU A 314 1.50 21.93 16.38
CA GLU A 314 2.59 21.75 17.34
C GLU A 314 3.52 20.60 16.93
N ILE A 315 4.49 20.87 16.03
CA ILE A 315 5.33 19.83 15.42
C ILE A 315 6.55 19.48 16.30
N PRO A 316 6.63 18.26 16.88
CA PRO A 316 7.76 17.84 17.70
C PRO A 316 9.04 17.63 16.87
N PRO A 317 10.24 17.83 17.46
CA PRO A 317 11.52 17.69 16.73
C PRO A 317 11.73 16.35 16.02
N GLN A 318 11.15 15.26 16.55
CA GLN A 318 11.24 13.92 15.98
C GLN A 318 10.58 13.80 14.61
N ILE A 319 9.60 14.66 14.31
CA ILE A 319 8.85 14.67 13.05
C ILE A 319 8.96 16.02 12.33
N ASP A 320 9.93 16.83 12.72
CA ASP A 320 10.26 18.11 12.06
C ASP A 320 11.21 17.88 10.86
N ARG A 321 11.05 16.76 10.16
CA ARG A 321 11.86 16.39 9.00
C ARG A 321 11.12 15.38 8.12
N CYS A 322 10.90 15.78 6.87
CA CYS A 322 10.44 14.91 5.79
C CYS A 322 11.40 15.01 4.61
N GLU A 323 11.86 13.87 4.09
CA GLU A 323 12.81 13.87 2.97
C GLU A 323 12.09 13.63 1.63
N ALA A 324 12.30 14.51 0.66
CA ALA A 324 11.93 14.26 -0.73
C ALA A 324 13.01 13.42 -1.42
N ARG A 325 12.58 12.36 -2.11
CA ARG A 325 13.45 11.38 -2.77
C ARG A 325 12.92 11.00 -4.14
N ILE A 326 13.83 10.62 -5.02
CA ILE A 326 13.51 9.91 -6.26
C ILE A 326 13.74 8.41 -6.00
N PRO A 327 12.73 7.55 -6.19
CA PRO A 327 12.90 6.12 -5.98
C PRO A 327 13.74 5.49 -7.11
N PRO A 328 14.36 4.32 -6.89
CA PRO A 328 15.02 3.55 -7.94
C PRO A 328 14.08 3.23 -9.11
N GLU A 329 14.61 3.06 -10.32
CA GLU A 329 13.82 2.65 -11.48
C GLU A 329 13.11 1.32 -11.22
N GLY A 330 11.85 1.20 -11.66
CA GLY A 330 11.01 0.02 -11.43
C GLY A 330 10.26 0.00 -10.08
N SER A 331 10.43 1.04 -9.25
CA SER A 331 9.61 1.29 -8.06
C SER A 331 8.17 1.74 -8.42
N GLY A 332 7.45 2.38 -7.49
CA GLY A 332 6.10 2.91 -7.71
C GLY A 332 6.00 3.85 -8.92
N ALA A 333 4.80 3.93 -9.52
CA ALA A 333 4.52 4.76 -10.70
C ALA A 333 3.88 6.12 -10.37
N ALA A 334 3.51 6.34 -9.11
CA ALA A 334 2.94 7.59 -8.59
C ALA A 334 3.78 8.07 -7.40
N ALA A 335 3.59 9.34 -7.00
CA ALA A 335 4.17 9.81 -5.75
C ALA A 335 3.61 9.01 -4.56
N TYR A 336 4.42 8.76 -3.54
CA TYR A 336 3.98 8.04 -2.34
C TYR A 336 4.79 8.43 -1.12
N TYR A 337 4.19 8.25 0.05
CA TYR A 337 4.81 8.50 1.34
C TYR A 337 5.17 7.20 2.08
N THR A 338 6.32 7.21 2.74
CA THR A 338 6.73 6.18 3.71
C THR A 338 6.91 6.82 5.09
N GLY A 339 6.19 6.29 6.08
CA GLY A 339 6.25 6.74 7.47
C GLY A 339 7.65 6.57 8.11
N PRO A 340 7.95 7.34 9.17
CA PRO A 340 9.14 7.08 9.97
C PRO A 340 9.10 5.69 10.61
N SER A 341 10.27 5.15 10.97
CA SER A 341 10.34 3.92 11.78
C SER A 341 9.77 4.16 13.19
N GLU A 342 9.34 3.11 13.90
CA GLU A 342 8.78 3.25 15.27
C GLU A 342 9.77 3.92 16.25
N ASP A 343 11.08 3.76 16.02
CA ASP A 343 12.17 4.36 16.80
C ASP A 343 12.67 5.70 16.24
N PHE A 344 12.08 6.19 15.14
CA PHE A 344 12.45 7.42 14.42
C PHE A 344 13.91 7.48 13.90
N SER A 345 14.62 6.35 13.85
CA SER A 345 15.95 6.28 13.22
C SER A 345 15.91 6.54 11.72
N ARG A 346 14.80 6.16 11.06
CA ARG A 346 14.47 6.54 9.67
C ARG A 346 13.41 7.65 9.69
N PRO A 347 13.67 8.83 9.08
CA PRO A 347 12.66 9.89 8.98
C PRO A 347 11.56 9.49 7.99
N GLY A 348 10.46 10.25 8.00
CA GLY A 348 9.45 10.15 6.95
C GLY A 348 10.04 10.56 5.59
N ARG A 349 9.63 9.88 4.53
CA ARG A 349 10.09 10.18 3.16
C ARG A 349 8.94 10.19 2.18
N THR A 350 8.94 11.17 1.30
CA THR A 350 8.12 11.20 0.08
C THR A 350 8.95 10.81 -1.12
N TRP A 351 8.38 10.02 -2.01
CA TRP A 351 9.03 9.47 -3.19
C TRP A 351 8.32 9.95 -4.44
N TYR A 352 9.06 10.50 -5.41
CA TYR A 352 8.52 11.05 -6.65
C TYR A 352 9.19 10.37 -7.85
N PRO A 353 8.55 9.34 -8.45
CA PRO A 353 9.12 8.63 -9.59
C PRO A 353 9.38 9.55 -10.79
N ALA A 354 10.62 9.57 -11.27
CA ALA A 354 10.99 10.39 -12.43
C ALA A 354 10.47 9.81 -13.77
N LEU A 355 10.29 8.48 -13.84
CA LEU A 355 9.76 7.76 -15.01
C LEU A 355 10.45 8.13 -16.33
N GLY A 356 11.77 8.30 -16.30
CA GLY A 356 12.58 8.69 -17.46
C GLY A 356 12.40 10.14 -17.93
N ARG A 357 11.61 10.95 -17.23
CA ARG A 357 11.41 12.36 -17.54
C ARG A 357 12.63 13.18 -17.15
N THR A 358 12.92 14.22 -17.93
CA THR A 358 13.98 15.20 -17.65
C THR A 358 13.44 16.61 -17.44
N MET A 359 12.14 16.81 -17.67
CA MET A 359 11.42 18.06 -17.47
C MET A 359 10.17 17.81 -16.63
N PHE A 360 10.02 18.59 -15.56
CA PHE A 360 8.99 18.43 -14.54
C PHE A 360 8.20 19.73 -14.40
N PRO A 361 7.01 19.85 -15.02
CA PRO A 361 6.11 20.98 -14.81
C PRO A 361 5.74 21.11 -13.34
N LYS A 362 5.89 22.30 -12.76
CA LYS A 362 5.73 22.49 -11.31
C LYS A 362 4.26 22.39 -10.85
N TRP A 363 3.32 22.74 -11.73
CA TRP A 363 1.95 23.05 -11.34
C TRP A 363 1.20 21.88 -10.67
N GLY A 364 1.39 20.65 -11.16
CA GLY A 364 0.73 19.45 -10.63
C GLY A 364 1.37 18.93 -9.34
N ASP A 365 2.67 19.15 -9.16
CA ASP A 365 3.41 18.55 -8.05
C ASP A 365 3.30 19.34 -6.75
N VAL A 366 2.84 20.60 -6.79
CA VAL A 366 2.69 21.40 -5.57
C VAL A 366 1.64 20.82 -4.64
N THR A 367 0.45 20.50 -5.14
CA THR A 367 -0.62 19.92 -4.32
C THR A 367 -0.28 18.51 -3.87
N THR A 368 0.34 17.71 -4.75
CA THR A 368 0.83 16.36 -4.42
C THR A 368 1.88 16.40 -3.32
N CYS A 369 2.77 17.40 -3.35
CA CYS A 369 3.75 17.59 -2.29
C CYS A 369 3.08 17.84 -0.94
N TYR A 370 2.06 18.70 -0.87
CA TYR A 370 1.33 18.94 0.38
C TYR A 370 0.56 17.70 0.87
N HIS A 371 -0.05 16.96 -0.06
CA HIS A 371 -0.77 15.70 0.20
C HIS A 371 0.17 14.64 0.80
N GLU A 372 1.27 14.33 0.13
CA GLU A 372 2.19 13.25 0.51
C GLU A 372 3.12 13.64 1.68
N SER A 373 3.45 14.92 1.81
CA SER A 373 4.33 15.42 2.88
C SER A 373 3.55 16.18 3.94
N VAL A 374 3.71 17.49 4.00
CA VAL A 374 3.25 18.36 5.07
C VAL A 374 2.30 19.42 4.47
N PRO A 375 1.09 19.63 5.04
CA PRO A 375 0.57 19.05 6.29
C PRO A 375 -0.11 17.68 6.16
N GLY A 376 -0.06 17.03 5.00
CA GLY A 376 -0.77 15.77 4.73
C GLY A 376 -0.19 14.54 5.45
N HIS A 377 0.13 13.49 4.69
CA HIS A 377 0.47 12.16 5.23
C HIS A 377 1.64 12.18 6.22
N HIS A 378 2.65 13.02 6.04
CA HIS A 378 3.78 13.07 6.97
C HIS A 378 3.33 13.42 8.38
N LEU A 379 2.55 14.49 8.54
CA LEU A 379 2.11 14.88 9.88
C LEU A 379 1.20 13.80 10.46
N GLN A 380 0.16 13.40 9.73
CA GLN A 380 -0.84 12.44 10.23
C GLN A 380 -0.21 11.13 10.71
N ILE A 381 0.63 10.51 9.87
CA ILE A 381 1.23 9.20 10.18
C ILE A 381 2.32 9.36 11.25
N ALA A 382 3.17 10.37 11.15
CA ALA A 382 4.27 10.54 12.10
C ALA A 382 3.77 10.92 13.50
N TYR A 383 2.69 11.72 13.63
CA TYR A 383 2.03 11.94 14.91
C TYR A 383 1.48 10.65 15.50
N ALA A 384 0.80 9.82 14.70
CA ALA A 384 0.29 8.54 15.20
C ALA A 384 1.42 7.68 15.79
N LYS A 385 2.59 7.64 15.16
CA LYS A 385 3.77 6.93 15.70
C LYS A 385 4.28 7.52 17.02
N LEU A 386 4.26 8.85 17.21
CA LEU A 386 4.68 9.52 18.45
C LEU A 386 3.76 9.21 19.64
N GLN A 387 2.49 8.94 19.39
CA GLN A 387 1.48 8.75 20.42
C GLN A 387 1.48 7.32 21.00
N ALA A 388 2.65 6.67 21.15
CA ALA A 388 2.76 5.34 21.73
C ALA A 388 2.24 5.23 23.18
N GLY A 389 2.08 6.36 23.87
CA GLY A 389 1.48 6.43 25.20
C GLY A 389 -0.05 6.40 25.23
N SER A 390 -0.73 6.85 24.16
CA SER A 390 -2.18 7.01 24.08
C SER A 390 -2.85 6.26 22.92
N LEU A 391 -2.06 5.76 21.97
CA LEU A 391 -2.50 4.90 20.88
C LEU A 391 -1.97 3.48 21.03
N SER A 392 -2.87 2.51 20.92
CA SER A 392 -2.52 1.10 20.89
C SER A 392 -1.63 0.77 19.68
N ARG A 393 -0.85 -0.31 19.76
CA ARG A 393 0.03 -0.70 18.65
C ARG A 393 -0.74 -1.01 17.36
N MET A 394 -1.99 -1.49 17.44
CA MET A 394 -2.87 -1.67 16.29
C MET A 394 -3.28 -0.33 15.67
N GLN A 395 -3.60 0.69 16.48
CA GLN A 395 -3.87 2.03 15.95
C GLN A 395 -2.64 2.65 15.27
N ARG A 396 -1.45 2.44 15.84
CA ARG A 396 -0.19 2.97 15.28
C ARG A 396 0.29 2.24 14.02
N ASN A 397 -0.15 1.00 13.80
CA ASN A 397 0.29 0.18 12.66
C ASN A 397 -0.83 -0.12 11.65
N GLY A 398 -2.06 0.27 11.93
CA GLY A 398 -3.17 0.16 11.00
C GLY A 398 -3.47 1.47 10.28
N PHE A 399 -4.24 1.39 9.21
CA PHE A 399 -4.59 2.51 8.36
C PHE A 399 -6.06 2.37 7.90
N ILE A 400 -6.80 3.48 7.93
CA ILE A 400 -8.14 3.57 7.35
C ILE A 400 -8.04 4.59 6.24
N SER A 401 -8.26 4.18 4.99
CA SER A 401 -8.06 5.04 3.82
C SER A 401 -8.85 6.35 3.92
N GLY A 402 -10.13 6.30 4.30
CA GLY A 402 -10.95 7.51 4.47
C GLY A 402 -10.41 8.49 5.52
N HIS A 403 -9.74 8.00 6.57
CA HIS A 403 -9.10 8.87 7.56
C HIS A 403 -7.76 9.43 7.05
N GLY A 404 -6.91 8.58 6.45
CA GLY A 404 -5.58 8.99 6.01
C GLY A 404 -5.60 9.84 4.73
N GLU A 405 -6.34 9.41 3.71
CA GLU A 405 -6.53 10.16 2.47
C GLU A 405 -7.42 11.38 2.71
N GLY A 406 -8.49 11.24 3.49
CA GLY A 406 -9.35 12.37 3.83
C GLY A 406 -8.67 13.46 4.66
N TRP A 407 -7.56 13.15 5.35
CA TRP A 407 -6.69 14.15 5.99
C TRP A 407 -5.79 14.87 4.98
N ALA A 408 -5.32 14.16 3.95
CA ALA A 408 -4.36 14.68 2.98
C ALA A 408 -5.01 15.52 1.86
N LEU A 409 -6.30 15.24 1.55
CA LEU A 409 -7.19 16.08 0.74
C LEU A 409 -7.56 17.38 1.47
#